data_AF-A0A4R9KC93-F1
#
_entry.id   AF-A0A4R9KC93-F1
#
_cell.length_a   1.000
_cell.length_b   1.000
_cell.length_c   1.000
_cell.angle_alpha   90.00
_cell.angle_beta   90.00
_cell.angle_gamma   90.00
#
_symmetry.space_group_name_H-M   'P 1'
#
loop_
_entity.id
_entity.type
_entity.pdbx_description
1 polymer ?
#
loop_
_entity_poly.entity_id
_entity_poly.type
_entity_poly.pdbx_seq_one_letter_code
_entity_poly.pdbx_strand_id
1 'polypeptide(L)' 'MGKILGFIFPNLVGLALILLGWWTTIINVATLRFAGESYFNKWTYTGLTLIIIGAYLPEIWIGIRRKIFGD' A
#
# COMPACT_ATOMS: atom_id res chain seq x y z
N MET A 1 -16.17 -20.88 -0.57
CA MET A 1 -16.13 -19.42 -0.79
C MET A 1 -15.25 -18.67 0.22
N GLY A 2 -15.43 -18.87 1.53
CA GLY A 2 -14.77 -18.04 2.57
C GLY A 2 -13.24 -18.07 2.60
N LYS A 3 -12.58 -19.20 2.26
CA LYS A 3 -11.10 -19.29 2.19
C LYS A 3 -10.52 -18.45 1.03
N ILE A 4 -11.15 -18.51 -0.14
CA ILE A 4 -10.75 -17.74 -1.33
C ILE A 4 -10.93 -16.24 -1.07
N LEU A 5 -12.06 -15.84 -0.49
CA LEU A 5 -12.28 -14.44 -0.10
C LEU A 5 -11.26 -13.96 0.94
N GLY A 6 -10.88 -14.80 1.90
CA GLY A 6 -9.86 -14.50 2.90
C GLY A 6 -8.45 -14.33 2.33
N PHE A 7 -8.19 -14.85 1.13
CA PHE A 7 -6.93 -14.68 0.41
C PHE A 7 -6.99 -13.50 -0.59
N ILE A 8 -8.07 -13.36 -1.35
CA ILE A 8 -8.21 -12.31 -2.38
C ILE A 8 -8.38 -10.93 -1.74
N PHE A 9 -9.20 -10.81 -0.69
CA PHE A 9 -9.48 -9.53 -0.04
C PHE A 9 -8.24 -8.78 0.43
N PRO A 10 -7.32 -9.38 1.23
CA PRO A 10 -6.14 -8.65 1.69
C PRO A 10 -5.19 -8.28 0.55
N ASN A 11 -5.12 -9.08 -0.53
CA ASN A 11 -4.36 -8.73 -1.74
C ASN A 11 -4.96 -7.51 -2.47
N LEU A 12 -6.29 -7.44 -2.59
CA LEU A 12 -6.96 -6.27 -3.19
C LEU A 12 -6.76 -5.00 -2.35
N VAL A 13 -6.84 -5.12 -1.02
CA VAL A 13 -6.56 -4.00 -0.10
C VAL A 13 -5.10 -3.57 -0.24
N GLY A 14 -4.17 -4.51 -0.28
CA GLY A 14 -2.75 -4.25 -0.49
C GLY A 14 -2.47 -3.51 -1.81
N LEU A 15 -3.06 -4.00 -2.91
CA LEU A 15 -2.97 -3.37 -4.22
C LEU A 15 -3.53 -1.95 -4.21
N ALA A 16 -4.69 -1.73 -3.58
CA ALA A 16 -5.28 -0.40 -3.48
C ALA A 16 -4.36 0.58 -2.74
N LEU A 17 -3.75 0.15 -1.63
CA LEU A 17 -2.78 0.97 -0.88
C LEU A 17 -1.55 1.32 -1.72
N ILE A 18 -1.02 0.36 -2.48
CA ILE A 18 0.11 0.59 -3.40
C ILE A 18 -0.27 1.63 -4.46
N LEU A 19 -1.41 1.47 -5.12
CA LEU A 19 -1.88 2.40 -6.16
C LEU A 19 -2.11 3.81 -5.60
N LEU A 20 -2.68 3.92 -4.40
CA LEU A 20 -2.87 5.21 -3.73
C LEU A 20 -1.54 5.87 -3.34
N GLY A 21 -0.59 5.11 -2.82
CA GLY A 21 0.74 5.61 -2.46
C GLY A 21 1.54 6.07 -3.68
N TRP A 22 1.49 5.29 -4.76
CA TRP A 22 2.08 5.63 -6.06
C TRP A 22 1.46 6.90 -6.65
N TRP A 23 0.13 6.96 -6.74
CA TRP A 23 -0.61 8.10 -7.25
C TRP A 23 -0.31 9.38 -6.47
N THR A 24 -0.32 9.31 -5.13
CA THR A 24 0.00 10.43 -4.23
C THR A 24 1.40 10.99 -4.50
N THR A 25 2.38 10.09 -4.70
CA THR A 25 3.75 10.48 -5.00
C THR A 25 3.87 11.17 -6.35
N ILE A 26 3.20 10.63 -7.39
CA ILE A 26 3.20 11.24 -8.73
C ILE A 26 2.57 12.63 -8.72
N ILE A 27 1.40 12.79 -8.10
CA ILE A 27 0.72 14.10 -8.03
C ILE A 27 1.62 15.10 -7.31
N ASN A 28 2.18 14.74 -6.15
CA ASN A 28 3.05 15.64 -5.40
C ASN A 28 4.23 16.13 -6.26
N VAL A 29 4.95 15.21 -6.92
CA VAL A 29 6.07 15.57 -7.80
C VAL A 29 5.60 16.42 -8.99
N ALA A 30 4.45 16.10 -9.60
CA ALA A 30 3.88 16.88 -10.70
C ALA A 30 3.54 18.31 -10.28
N THR A 31 3.00 18.51 -9.07
CA THR A 31 2.68 19.84 -8.54
C THR A 31 3.92 20.68 -8.22
N LEU A 32 5.03 20.04 -7.82
CA LEU A 32 6.26 20.73 -7.41
C LEU A 32 7.25 20.98 -8.57
N ARG A 33 7.00 20.41 -9.76
CA ARG A 33 7.91 20.40 -10.92
C ARG A 33 8.41 21.78 -11.37
N PHE A 34 7.74 22.86 -10.97
CA PHE A 34 8.12 24.24 -11.29
C PHE A 34 8.17 25.15 -10.05
N ALA A 35 8.08 24.59 -8.84
CA ALA A 35 8.00 25.34 -7.60
C ALA A 35 9.38 25.61 -6.96
N GLY A 36 10.46 24.97 -7.42
CA GLY A 36 11.78 25.06 -6.79
C GLY A 36 11.87 24.34 -5.43
N GLU A 37 10.82 23.63 -5.05
CA GLU A 37 10.67 22.90 -3.79
C GLU A 37 11.27 21.48 -3.86
N SER A 38 11.59 20.91 -2.71
CA SER A 38 12.08 19.53 -2.62
C SER A 38 10.99 18.50 -2.99
N TYR A 39 11.35 17.57 -3.87
CA TYR A 39 10.52 16.40 -4.21
C TYR A 39 10.47 15.36 -3.08
N PHE A 40 11.44 15.36 -2.18
CA PHE A 40 11.44 14.53 -0.98
C PHE A 40 10.83 15.34 0.17
N ASN A 41 9.57 15.07 0.43
CA ASN A 41 8.81 15.76 1.46
C ASN A 41 7.77 14.80 2.07
N LYS A 42 6.95 15.33 2.99
CA LYS A 42 5.94 14.56 3.73
C LYS A 42 5.04 13.71 2.82
N TRP A 43 4.65 14.19 1.64
CA TRP A 43 3.77 13.47 0.73
C TRP A 43 4.47 12.28 0.07
N THR A 44 5.71 12.45 -0.36
CA THR A 44 6.53 11.36 -0.92
C THR A 44 6.81 10.28 0.13
N TYR A 45 7.08 10.67 1.38
CA TYR A 45 7.22 9.71 2.48
C TYR A 45 5.89 9.02 2.81
N THR A 46 4.77 9.74 2.79
CA THR A 46 3.43 9.15 3.00
C THR A 46 3.10 8.13 1.91
N GLY A 47 3.38 8.45 0.64
CA GLY A 47 3.21 7.55 -0.48
C GLY A 47 4.07 6.28 -0.35
N LEU A 48 5.33 6.44 0.04
CA LEU A 48 6.22 5.31 0.32
C LEU A 48 5.69 4.42 1.45
N THR A 49 5.22 5.02 2.56
CA THR A 49 4.63 4.26 3.68
C THR A 49 3.41 3.47 3.23
N LEU A 50 2.52 4.06 2.42
CA LEU A 50 1.35 3.36 1.87
C LEU A 50 1.74 2.18 0.99
N ILE A 51 2.77 2.34 0.15
CA ILE A 51 3.28 1.26 -0.70
C ILE A 51 3.83 0.11 0.14
N ILE A 52 4.64 0.42 1.16
CA ILE A 52 5.22 -0.60 2.04
C ILE A 52 4.11 -1.34 2.80
N ILE A 53 3.16 -0.62 3.41
CA ILE A 53 2.03 -1.25 4.10
C ILE A 53 1.24 -2.12 3.13
N GLY A 54 0.90 -1.60 1.95
CA GLY A 54 0.16 -2.33 0.93
C GLY A 54 0.86 -3.60 0.45
N ALA A 55 2.19 -3.57 0.33
CA ALA A 55 2.99 -4.73 -0.10
C ALA A 55 3.02 -5.86 0.93
N TYR A 56 3.14 -5.54 2.22
CA TYR A 56 3.30 -6.54 3.28
C TYR A 56 1.99 -6.93 3.99
N LEU A 57 0.95 -6.12 3.90
CA LEU A 57 -0.36 -6.40 4.52
C LEU A 57 -0.96 -7.75 4.10
N PRO A 58 -0.91 -8.18 2.82
CA PRO A 58 -1.41 -9.49 2.43
C PRO A 58 -0.70 -10.64 3.13
N GLU A 59 0.63 -10.60 3.17
CA GLU A 59 1.45 -11.66 3.76
C GLU A 59 1.25 -11.75 5.27
N ILE A 60 1.24 -10.60 5.96
CA ILE A 60 0.99 -10.53 7.41
C ILE A 60 -0.40 -11.09 7.73
N TRP A 61 -1.42 -10.70 6.96
CA TRP A 61 -2.79 -11.16 7.17
C TRP A 61 -2.93 -12.67 6.98
N ILE A 62 -2.37 -13.21 5.89
CA ILE A 62 -2.41 -14.64 5.59
C ILE A 62 -1.64 -15.43 6.66
N GLY A 63 -0.47 -14.94 7.09
CA GLY A 63 0.32 -15.54 8.16
C GLY A 63 -0.43 -15.61 9.50
N ILE A 64 -1.10 -14.52 9.90
CA ILE A 64 -1.93 -14.48 11.11
C ILE A 64 -3.11 -15.44 10.99
N ARG A 65 -3.81 -15.44 9.85
CA ARG A 65 -4.95 -16.34 9.60
C ARG A 65 -4.54 -17.81 9.70
N ARG A 66 -3.43 -18.19 9.09
CA ARG A 66 -2.88 -19.54 9.17
C ARG A 66 -2.57 -19.94 10.62
N LYS A 67 -1.95 -19.05 11.39
CA LYS A 67 -1.62 -19.30 12.81
C LYS A 67 -2.85 -19.48 13.69
N ILE A 68 -3.93 -18.74 13.44
CA ILE A 68 -5.14 -18.76 14.28
C ILE A 68 -6.08 -19.89 13.88
N PHE A 69 -6.28 -20.11 12.57
CA PHE A 69 -7.32 -21.02 12.06
C PHE A 69 -6.78 -22.37 11.56
N GLY A 70 -5.46 -22.57 11.48
CA GLY A 70 -4.84 -23.86 11.19
C GLY A 70 -5.01 -24.36 9.75
N ASP A 71 -5.40 -23.48 8.82
CA ASP A 71 -5.57 -23.78 7.39
C ASP A 71 -4.23 -23.93 6.63
#